data_AF-A0A7U3SQ90-F1
#
_entry.id   AF-A0A7U3SQ90-F1
#
_cell.length_a   1.000
_cell.length_b   1.000
_cell.length_c   1.000
_cell.angle_alpha   90.00
_cell.angle_beta   90.00
_cell.angle_gamma   90.00
#
_symmetry.space_group_name_H-M   'P 1'
#
loop_
_entity.id
_entity.type
_entity.pdbx_description
1 polymer ?
#
loop_
_entity_poly.entity_id
_entity_poly.type
_entity_poly.pdbx_seq_one_letter_code
_entity_poly.pdbx_strand_id
1 'polypeptide(L)'
;MTTRIISGILLVVTVYFGFSHGSRVFQKPSAQYLEMMQSLGITSPMRIAFGIVSIFLTLLILFPKTFFLGNTVRALLLVLMMALALKVGNYKFALIEIPFIMMPLILIYLGHPLKNLSL
;
A
#
# COMPACT_ATOMS: atom_id res chain seq x y z
N MET A 1 -24.51 -1.75 9.07
CA MET A 1 -24.22 -3.09 8.49
C MET A 1 -23.58 -2.95 7.10
N THR A 2 -24.16 -2.15 6.20
CA THR A 2 -23.62 -1.85 4.86
C THR A 2 -22.17 -1.34 4.87
N THR A 3 -21.83 -0.36 5.73
CA THR A 3 -20.47 0.17 5.85
C THR A 3 -19.43 -0.87 6.25
N ARG A 4 -19.82 -1.87 7.07
CA ARG A 4 -18.94 -2.98 7.47
C ARG A 4 -18.69 -3.94 6.31
N ILE A 5 -19.71 -4.22 5.49
CA ILE A 5 -19.57 -5.07 4.30
C ILE A 5 -18.64 -4.40 3.29
N ILE A 6 -18.87 -3.11 2.99
CA ILE A 6 -18.03 -2.34 2.08
C ILE A 6 -16.59 -2.28 2.60
N SER A 7 -16.40 -1.98 3.89
CA SER A 7 -15.07 -1.98 4.49
C SER A 7 -14.41 -3.35 4.47
N GLY A 8 -15.16 -4.43 4.69
CA GLY A 8 -14.65 -5.80 4.65
C GLY A 8 -14.17 -6.19 3.26
N ILE A 9 -14.97 -5.90 2.22
CA ILE A 9 -14.59 -6.11 0.82
C ILE A 9 -13.34 -5.30 0.49
N LEU A 10 -13.34 -4.00 0.82
CA LEU A 10 -12.20 -3.13 0.57
C LEU A 10 -10.94 -3.60 1.32
N LEU A 11 -11.08 -4.09 2.56
CA LEU A 11 -9.98 -4.65 3.34
C LEU A 11 -9.39 -5.87 2.63
N VAL A 12 -10.22 -6.82 2.17
CA VAL A 12 -9.75 -8.01 1.46
C VAL A 12 -9.02 -7.64 0.16
N VAL A 13 -9.60 -6.75 -0.65
CA VAL A 13 -8.98 -6.25 -1.89
C VAL A 13 -7.65 -5.57 -1.59
N THR A 14 -7.62 -4.73 -0.56
CA THR A 14 -6.42 -4.02 -0.12
C THR A 14 -5.32 -4.98 0.33
N VAL A 15 -5.69 -6.07 1.02
CA VAL A 15 -4.76 -7.10 1.48
C VAL A 15 -4.20 -7.89 0.31
N TYR A 16 -5.06 -8.29 -0.63
CA TYR A 16 -4.64 -8.96 -1.86
C TYR A 16 -3.60 -8.12 -2.63
N PHE A 17 -3.89 -6.84 -2.87
CA PHE A 17 -2.95 -5.97 -3.57
C PHE A 17 -1.66 -5.72 -2.78
N GLY A 18 -1.75 -5.53 -1.46
CA GLY A 18 -0.60 -5.32 -0.60
C GLY A 18 0.37 -6.51 -0.61
N PHE A 19 -0.16 -7.73 -0.51
CA PHE A 19 0.64 -8.97 -0.65
C PHE A 19 1.15 -9.16 -2.07
N SER A 20 0.31 -9.01 -3.09
CA SER A 20 0.69 -9.17 -4.50
C SER A 20 1.82 -8.22 -4.89
N HIS A 21 1.73 -6.94 -4.55
CA HIS A 21 2.77 -5.95 -4.87
C HIS A 21 4.03 -6.14 -4.02
N GLY A 22 3.87 -6.33 -2.71
CA GLY A 22 5.00 -6.49 -1.80
C GLY A 22 5.84 -7.73 -2.10
N SER A 23 5.20 -8.84 -2.47
CA SER A 23 5.89 -10.11 -2.78
C SER A 23 6.71 -10.08 -4.08
N ARG A 24 6.50 -9.10 -4.97
CA ARG A 24 7.31 -8.93 -6.19
C ARG A 24 8.79 -8.71 -5.90
N VAL A 25 9.16 -8.31 -4.68
CA VAL A 25 10.58 -8.18 -4.30
C VAL A 25 11.31 -9.53 -4.26
N PHE A 26 10.58 -10.63 -4.08
CA PHE A 26 11.10 -12.00 -4.09
C PHE A 26 11.17 -12.60 -5.50
N GLN A 27 10.66 -11.88 -6.50
CA GLN A 27 10.70 -12.29 -7.90
C GLN A 27 11.84 -11.56 -8.63
N LYS A 28 12.30 -12.13 -9.74
CA LYS A 28 13.27 -11.47 -10.61
C LYS A 28 12.60 -10.21 -11.22
N PRO A 29 13.09 -9.00 -10.93
CA PRO A 29 12.51 -7.79 -11.49
C PRO A 29 12.80 -7.69 -13.00
N SER A 30 11.88 -7.06 -13.75
CA SER A 30 12.13 -6.71 -15.14
C SER A 30 13.14 -5.56 -15.23
N ALA A 31 13.87 -5.48 -16.36
CA ALA A 31 14.82 -4.38 -16.61
C ALA A 31 14.13 -3.01 -16.55
N GLN A 32 12.98 -2.88 -17.20
CA GLN A 32 12.16 -1.65 -17.18
C GLN A 32 11.79 -1.21 -15.77
N TYR A 33 11.44 -2.14 -14.89
CA TYR A 33 11.11 -1.83 -13.51
C TYR A 33 12.34 -1.42 -12.69
N LEU A 34 13.50 -2.02 -12.94
CA LEU A 34 14.77 -1.61 -12.31
C LEU A 34 15.18 -0.20 -12.73
N GLU A 35 15.12 0.11 -14.03
CA GLU A 35 15.41 1.45 -14.56
C GLU A 35 14.48 2.48 -13.95
N MET A 36 13.18 2.16 -13.84
CA MET A 36 12.21 3.01 -13.17
C MET A 36 12.60 3.26 -11.71
N MET A 37 12.87 2.22 -10.92
CA MET A 37 13.27 2.38 -9.51
C MET A 37 14.57 3.20 -9.37
N GLN A 38 15.56 2.97 -10.23
CA GLN A 38 16.80 3.74 -10.24
C GLN A 38 16.54 5.22 -10.56
N SER A 39 15.66 5.52 -11.51
CA SER A 39 15.26 6.90 -11.82
C SER A 39 14.63 7.60 -10.62
N LEU A 40 13.92 6.87 -9.76
CA LEU A 40 13.33 7.39 -8.51
C LEU A 40 14.38 7.55 -7.37
N GLY A 41 15.64 7.19 -7.61
CA GLY A 41 16.69 7.14 -6.58
C GLY A 41 16.55 5.95 -5.62
N ILE A 42 15.76 4.92 -5.99
CA ILE A 42 15.51 3.74 -5.15
C ILE A 42 16.50 2.65 -5.53
N THR A 43 17.40 2.34 -4.59
CA THR A 43 18.38 1.27 -4.73
C THR A 43 17.76 -0.12 -4.54
N SER A 44 18.46 -1.18 -4.94
CA SER A 44 18.00 -2.57 -4.73
C SER A 44 17.67 -2.90 -3.26
N PRO A 45 18.49 -2.52 -2.26
CA PRO A 45 18.13 -2.71 -0.85
C PRO A 45 16.87 -1.94 -0.44
N MET A 46 16.73 -0.68 -0.86
CA MET A 46 15.55 0.13 -0.55
C MET A 46 14.29 -0.48 -1.14
N ARG A 47 14.35 -0.99 -2.37
CA ARG A 47 13.24 -1.70 -3.01
C ARG A 47 12.79 -2.90 -2.19
N ILE A 48 13.73 -3.74 -1.74
CA ILE A 48 13.41 -4.92 -0.92
C ILE A 48 12.79 -4.48 0.41
N ALA A 49 13.36 -3.46 1.05
CA ALA A 49 12.82 -2.89 2.28
C ALA A 49 11.37 -2.39 2.10
N PHE A 50 11.09 -1.63 1.04
CA PHE A 50 9.73 -1.17 0.73
C PHE A 50 8.75 -2.33 0.55
N GLY A 51 9.15 -3.42 -0.13
CA GLY A 51 8.30 -4.60 -0.28
C GLY A 51 7.99 -5.30 1.04
N ILE A 52 9.01 -5.51 1.88
CA ILE A 52 8.84 -6.12 3.20
C ILE A 52 7.96 -5.24 4.09
N VAL A 53 8.22 -3.93 4.13
CA VAL A 53 7.40 -2.97 4.88
C VAL A 53 5.97 -2.96 4.37
N SER A 54 5.75 -3.01 3.05
CA SER A 54 4.41 -3.08 2.47
C SER A 54 3.63 -4.32 2.92
N ILE A 55 4.27 -5.50 2.93
CA ILE A 55 3.66 -6.74 3.44
C ILE A 55 3.35 -6.61 4.93
N PHE A 56 4.31 -6.13 5.72
CA PHE A 56 4.14 -5.95 7.16
C PHE A 56 2.96 -5.02 7.49
N LEU A 57 2.88 -3.86 6.84
CA LEU A 57 1.77 -2.93 7.04
C LEU A 57 0.44 -3.51 6.57
N THR A 58 0.45 -4.35 5.54
CA THR A 58 -0.74 -5.08 5.08
C THR A 58 -1.23 -6.08 6.13
N LEU A 59 -0.32 -6.74 6.84
CA LEU A 59 -0.66 -7.60 7.97
C LEU A 59 -1.24 -6.80 9.15
N LEU A 60 -0.68 -5.62 9.44
CA LEU A 60 -1.18 -4.76 10.53
C LEU A 60 -2.63 -4.34 10.32
N ILE A 61 -3.09 -4.13 9.08
CA ILE A 61 -4.48 -3.70 8.85
C ILE A 61 -5.50 -4.83 9.01
N LEU A 62 -5.07 -6.08 9.19
CA LEU A 62 -6.00 -7.18 9.51
C LEU A 62 -6.50 -7.14 10.96
N PHE A 63 -5.80 -6.40 11.84
CA PHE A 63 -6.13 -6.34 13.26
C PHE A 63 -6.73 -4.98 13.63
N PRO A 64 -7.88 -4.94 14.34
CA PRO A 64 -8.53 -3.68 14.72
C PRO A 64 -7.62 -2.70 15.49
N LYS A 65 -6.72 -3.23 16.33
CA LYS A 65 -5.81 -2.44 17.19
C LYS A 65 -4.75 -1.68 16.38
N THR A 66 -4.33 -2.21 15.24
CA THR A 66 -3.25 -1.65 14.41
C THR A 66 -3.76 -1.07 13.09
N PHE A 67 -5.07 -1.20 12.81
CA PHE A 67 -5.69 -0.78 11.56
C PHE A 67 -5.41 0.67 11.16
N PHE A 68 -5.58 1.61 12.10
CA PHE A 68 -5.38 3.02 11.81
C PHE A 68 -3.91 3.33 11.47
N LEU A 69 -2.98 2.86 12.30
CA LEU A 69 -1.54 3.04 12.09
C LEU A 69 -1.09 2.38 10.77
N GLY A 70 -1.49 1.13 10.53
CA GLY A 70 -1.15 0.39 9.33
C GLY A 70 -1.60 1.11 8.05
N ASN A 71 -2.84 1.60 8.01
CA ASN A 71 -3.33 2.37 6.85
C ASN A 71 -2.64 3.74 6.73
N THR A 72 -2.38 4.43 7.85
CA THR A 72 -1.73 5.75 7.85
C THR A 72 -0.32 5.66 7.26
N VAL A 73 0.50 4.71 7.75
CA VAL A 73 1.87 4.54 7.24
C VAL A 73 1.85 4.12 5.76
N ARG A 74 0.89 3.30 5.34
CA ARG A 74 0.74 2.94 3.92
C ARG A 74 0.41 4.14 3.04
N ALA A 75 -0.51 5.00 3.47
CA ALA A 75 -0.82 6.23 2.75
C ALA A 75 0.42 7.12 2.62
N LEU A 76 1.20 7.29 3.70
CA LEU A 76 2.45 8.06 3.67
C LEU A 76 3.50 7.49 2.70
N LEU A 77 3.68 6.16 2.68
CA LEU A 77 4.61 5.52 1.75
C LEU A 77 4.20 5.72 0.30
N LEU A 78 2.91 5.61 -0.01
CA LEU A 78 2.41 5.81 -1.37
C LEU A 78 2.52 7.29 -1.80
N VAL A 79 2.25 8.24 -0.89
CA VAL A 79 2.50 9.67 -1.13
C VAL A 79 3.99 9.93 -1.39
N LEU A 80 4.89 9.31 -0.62
CA LEU A 80 6.33 9.40 -0.86
C LEU A 80 6.70 8.87 -2.26
N MET A 81 6.17 7.71 -2.66
CA MET A 81 6.41 7.14 -3.98
C MET A 81 5.91 8.05 -5.10
N MET A 82 4.72 8.65 -4.95
CA MET A 82 4.21 9.66 -5.89
C MET A 82 5.12 10.89 -5.96
N ALA A 83 5.55 11.43 -4.82
CA ALA A 83 6.42 12.60 -4.77
C ALA A 83 7.77 12.34 -5.47
N LEU A 84 8.36 11.16 -5.27
CA LEU A 84 9.58 10.76 -5.98
C LEU A 84 9.36 10.67 -7.49
N ALA A 85 8.21 10.13 -7.93
CA ALA A 85 7.89 10.07 -9.36
C ALA A 85 7.71 11.45 -9.99
N LEU A 86 6.99 12.34 -9.32
CA LEU A 86 6.80 13.73 -9.77
C LEU A 86 8.14 14.48 -9.85
N LYS A 87 9.04 14.27 -8.88
CA LYS A 87 10.38 14.88 -8.88
C LYS A 87 11.17 14.58 -10.15
N VAL A 88 10.96 13.41 -10.77
CA VAL A 88 11.67 13.00 -12.00
C VAL A 88 10.80 13.05 -13.26
N GLY A 89 9.66 13.74 -13.19
CA GLY A 89 8.75 13.94 -14.32
C GLY A 89 7.94 12.71 -14.73
N ASN A 90 7.90 11.66 -13.90
CA ASN A 90 7.12 10.45 -14.17
C ASN A 90 5.67 10.58 -13.68
N TYR A 91 4.90 11.44 -14.34
CA TYR A 91 3.49 11.68 -14.01
C TYR A 91 2.62 10.43 -14.17
N LYS A 92 2.94 9.55 -15.13
CA LYS A 92 2.19 8.30 -15.35
C LYS A 92 2.25 7.40 -14.12
N PHE A 93 3.43 7.21 -13.54
CA PHE A 93 3.58 6.43 -12.31
C PHE A 93 2.84 7.09 -11.14
N ALA A 94 2.97 8.41 -10.97
CA ALA A 94 2.26 9.13 -9.90
C ALA A 94 0.73 8.97 -10.01
N LEU A 95 0.16 9.03 -11.22
CA LEU A 95 -1.28 8.83 -11.44
C LEU A 95 -1.72 7.39 -11.13
N ILE A 96 -0.89 6.38 -11.42
CA ILE A 96 -1.18 4.98 -11.11
C ILE A 96 -1.26 4.76 -9.59
N GLU A 97 -0.50 5.50 -8.78
CA GLU A 97 -0.52 5.37 -7.32
C GLU A 97 -1.79 5.96 -6.66
N ILE A 98 -2.51 6.87 -7.32
CA ILE A 98 -3.73 7.52 -6.78
C ILE A 98 -4.77 6.50 -6.27
N PRO A 99 -5.24 5.51 -7.07
CA PRO A 99 -6.17 4.51 -6.57
C PRO A 99 -5.61 3.72 -5.38
N PHE A 100 -4.29 3.51 -5.31
CA PHE A 100 -3.65 2.82 -4.20
C PHE A 100 -3.62 3.66 -2.92
N ILE A 101 -3.47 4.99 -3.01
CA ILE A 101 -3.58 5.91 -1.87
C ILE A 101 -5.01 6.02 -1.37
N MET A 102 -5.98 5.99 -2.29
CA MET A 102 -7.39 6.07 -1.92
C MET A 102 -7.80 4.89 -1.03
N MET A 103 -7.27 3.68 -1.25
CA MET A 103 -7.60 2.50 -0.45
C MET A 103 -7.38 2.68 1.07
N PRO A 104 -6.17 3.00 1.58
CA PRO A 104 -5.94 3.20 3.02
C PRO A 104 -6.73 4.39 3.58
N LEU A 105 -6.91 5.47 2.82
CA LEU A 105 -7.68 6.64 3.27
C LEU A 105 -9.18 6.32 3.42
N ILE A 106 -9.76 5.63 2.44
CA ILE A 106 -11.14 5.16 2.50
C ILE A 106 -11.31 4.14 3.63
N LEU A 107 -10.35 3.23 3.82
CA LEU A 107 -10.36 2.30 4.95
C LEU A 107 -10.34 3.02 6.30
N ILE A 108 -9.53 4.05 6.46
CA ILE A 108 -9.51 4.88 7.68
C ILE A 108 -10.90 5.51 7.90
N TYR A 109 -11.51 6.08 6.86
CA TYR A 109 -12.85 6.67 6.94
C TYR A 109 -13.92 5.65 7.30
N LEU A 110 -13.92 4.47 6.68
CA LEU A 110 -14.92 3.41 6.93
C LEU A 110 -14.72 2.70 8.29
N GLY A 111 -13.48 2.68 8.79
CA GLY A 111 -13.09 1.97 10.00
C GLY A 111 -12.96 0.45 9.82
N HIS A 112 -12.33 -0.24 10.77
CA HIS A 112 -12.12 -1.69 10.66
C HIS A 112 -13.47 -2.45 10.73
N PRO A 113 -13.76 -3.42 9.83
CA PRO A 113 -15.05 -4.09 9.73
C PRO A 113 -15.44 -4.85 11.02
N LEU A 114 -14.44 -5.34 11.77
CA LEU A 114 -14.61 -6.07 13.04
C LEU A 114 -14.58 -5.19 14.30
N LYS A 115 -14.52 -3.84 14.20
CA LYS A 115 -14.26 -2.95 15.36
C LYS A 115 -15.31 -3.02 16.50
N ASN A 116 -16.41 -3.74 16.33
CA ASN A 116 -17.45 -3.94 17.35
C ASN A 116 -18.01 -5.38 17.35
N LEU A 117 -17.19 -6.39 17.01
CA LEU A 117 -17.52 -7.77 17.36
C LEU A 117 -17.10 -7.99 18.82
N SER A 118 -17.97 -7.60 19.76
CA SER A 118 -17.97 -8.26 21.06
C SER A 118 -18.51 -9.67 20.83
N LEU A 119 -17.62 -10.65 20.77
CA LEU A 119 -17.98 -12.04 21.04
C LEU A 119 -18.30 -12.19 22.53
#